data_AF-A0A2V7XSJ7-F1
#
_entry.id   AF-A0A2V7XSJ7-F1
#
_cell.length_a   1.000
_cell.length_b   1.000
_cell.length_c   1.000
_cell.angle_alpha   90.00
_cell.angle_beta   90.00
_cell.angle_gamma   90.00
#
_symmetry.space_group_name_H-M   'P 1'
#
loop_
_entity.id
_entity.type
_entity.pdbx_description
1 polymer ?
#
loop_
_entity_poly.entity_id
_entity_poly.type
_entity_poly.pdbx_seq_one_letter_code
_entity_poly.pdbx_strand_id
1 'polypeptide(L)'
;MRRAVLILILAIGCASGPPRPRRIAIELFEARAAGQATATLGPHLYIVRIHNTSEQPFTVQSVQLELAGTSDLELQGGLDTTQWPLEPGQTTDIQMSTSIAMTRGYNASGNMLPDISSLRVTVSCSADSGPFYETDTLYVSPLRRF
;
A
#
# COMPACT_ATOMS: atom_id res chain seq x y z
N MET A 1 15.01 34.96 54.92
CA MET A 1 15.58 34.47 53.66
C MET A 1 14.61 33.48 53.04
N ARG A 2 13.79 33.88 52.07
CA ARG A 2 12.84 33.01 51.38
C ARG A 2 13.38 32.74 49.98
N ARG A 3 13.80 31.50 49.71
CA ARG A 3 14.26 31.04 48.39
C ARG A 3 13.03 30.57 47.61
N ALA A 4 12.70 31.26 46.52
CA ALA A 4 11.71 30.81 45.55
C ALA A 4 12.44 29.94 44.51
N VAL A 5 12.05 28.68 44.40
CA VAL A 5 12.51 27.75 43.35
C VAL A 5 11.46 27.77 42.25
N LEU A 6 11.82 28.32 41.10
CA LEU A 6 11.01 28.26 39.87
C LEU A 6 11.37 26.96 39.15
N ILE A 7 10.49 25.96 39.23
CA ILE A 7 10.57 24.74 38.45
C ILE A 7 10.00 25.06 37.07
N LEU A 8 10.89 25.24 36.09
CA LEU A 8 10.55 25.36 34.68
C LEU A 8 10.30 23.94 34.13
N ILE A 9 9.02 23.51 34.06
CA ILE A 9 8.66 22.23 33.45
C ILE A 9 8.67 22.43 31.93
N LEU A 10 9.68 21.82 31.27
CA LEU A 10 9.73 21.63 29.83
C LEU A 10 8.50 20.82 29.38
N ALA A 11 7.57 21.47 28.70
CA ALA A 11 6.60 20.78 27.87
C ALA A 11 7.31 20.41 26.55
N ILE A 12 7.93 19.22 26.53
CA ILE A 12 8.26 18.55 25.28
C ILE A 12 6.91 18.16 24.67
N GLY A 13 6.41 19.02 23.78
CA GLY A 13 5.24 18.72 22.97
C GLY A 13 5.57 17.53 22.09
N CYS A 14 5.16 16.34 22.53
CA CYS A 14 4.97 15.20 21.65
C CYS A 14 3.94 15.65 20.61
N ALA A 15 4.39 16.07 19.43
CA ALA A 15 3.54 16.28 18.28
C ALA A 15 3.09 14.91 17.72
N SER A 16 2.41 14.11 18.54
CA SER A 16 1.47 13.12 18.04
C SER A 16 0.22 13.90 17.61
N GLY A 17 0.35 14.62 16.48
CA GLY A 17 -0.80 15.24 15.84
C GLY A 17 -1.85 14.16 15.55
N PRO A 18 -3.14 14.51 15.56
CA PRO A 18 -4.18 13.57 15.18
C PRO A 18 -3.85 12.96 13.80
N PRO A 19 -4.18 11.67 13.58
CA PRO A 19 -3.94 11.03 12.29
C PRO A 19 -4.54 11.90 11.19
N ARG A 20 -3.69 12.32 10.24
CA ARG A 20 -4.12 13.13 9.10
C ARG A 20 -5.27 12.38 8.41
N PRO A 21 -6.40 13.04 8.08
CA PRO A 21 -7.48 12.35 7.39
C PRO A 21 -6.94 11.74 6.09
N ARG A 22 -7.15 10.42 5.92
CA ARG A 22 -6.75 9.69 4.71
C ARG A 22 -7.42 10.34 3.50
N ARG A 23 -6.63 10.76 2.53
CA ARG A 23 -7.13 11.42 1.31
C ARG A 23 -7.59 10.43 0.26
N ILE A 24 -7.20 9.17 0.41
CA ILE A 24 -7.57 8.07 -0.47
C ILE A 24 -7.96 6.84 0.33
N ALA A 25 -8.87 6.04 -0.23
CA ALA A 25 -9.08 4.65 0.17
C ALA A 25 -8.48 3.72 -0.89
N ILE A 26 -7.80 2.67 -0.45
CA ILE A 26 -7.12 1.70 -1.31
C ILE A 26 -7.65 0.31 -0.99
N GLU A 27 -8.05 -0.42 -2.02
CA GLU A 27 -8.37 -1.84 -1.94
C GLU A 27 -7.48 -2.63 -2.89
N LEU A 28 -7.16 -3.87 -2.52
CA LEU A 28 -6.29 -4.74 -3.30
C LEU A 28 -6.98 -6.08 -3.57
N PHE A 29 -7.13 -6.39 -4.84
CA PHE A 29 -7.68 -7.66 -5.30
C PHE A 29 -6.68 -8.42 -6.14
N GLU A 30 -6.83 -9.74 -6.18
CA GLU A 30 -6.16 -10.58 -7.17
C GLU A 30 -7.20 -11.21 -8.11
N ALA A 31 -7.01 -11.00 -9.40
CA ALA A 31 -7.81 -11.64 -10.44
C ALA A 31 -7.33 -13.08 -10.63
N ARG A 32 -7.98 -14.02 -9.92
CA ARG A 32 -7.67 -15.45 -9.98
C ARG A 32 -8.69 -16.19 -10.84
N ALA A 33 -8.26 -17.31 -11.44
CA ALA A 33 -9.21 -18.27 -11.98
C ALA A 33 -9.97 -18.97 -10.84
N ALA A 34 -11.25 -19.30 -11.06
CA ALA A 34 -12.04 -19.99 -10.06
C ALA A 34 -11.38 -21.32 -9.67
N GLY A 35 -11.16 -21.54 -8.37
CA GLY A 35 -10.55 -22.77 -7.83
C GLY A 35 -9.02 -22.78 -7.74
N GLN A 36 -8.32 -21.70 -8.13
CA GLN A 36 -6.89 -21.57 -7.83
C GLN A 36 -6.66 -21.28 -6.34
N ALA A 37 -5.70 -21.99 -5.74
CA ALA A 37 -5.23 -21.74 -4.38
C ALA A 37 -4.61 -20.34 -4.25
N THR A 38 -4.49 -19.85 -3.01
CA THR A 38 -3.83 -18.59 -2.67
C THR A 38 -2.40 -18.56 -3.19
N ALA A 39 -1.98 -17.36 -3.62
CA ALA A 39 -0.71 -16.96 -4.21
C ALA A 39 0.46 -17.97 -4.10
N THR A 40 0.69 -18.70 -5.18
CA THR A 40 1.92 -19.44 -5.48
C THR A 40 2.91 -18.58 -6.25
N LEU A 41 4.15 -19.03 -6.42
CA LEU A 41 5.08 -18.42 -7.40
C LEU A 41 4.45 -18.33 -8.79
N GLY A 42 4.96 -17.39 -9.59
CA GLY A 42 4.58 -17.22 -10.99
C GLY A 42 3.78 -15.93 -11.22
N PRO A 43 3.02 -15.84 -12.32
CA PRO A 43 2.33 -14.63 -12.72
C PRO A 43 1.08 -14.35 -11.88
N HIS A 44 0.86 -13.08 -11.55
CA HIS A 44 -0.33 -12.58 -10.87
C HIS A 44 -0.86 -11.32 -11.55
N LEU A 45 -2.18 -11.18 -11.53
CA LEU A 45 -2.85 -9.95 -11.92
C LEU A 45 -3.50 -9.33 -10.68
N TYR A 46 -2.87 -8.28 -10.17
CA TYR A 46 -3.41 -7.49 -9.07
C TYR A 46 -4.25 -6.34 -9.61
N ILE A 47 -5.33 -6.03 -8.90
CA ILE A 47 -6.16 -4.86 -9.17
C ILE A 47 -6.09 -3.97 -7.93
N VAL A 48 -5.48 -2.80 -8.08
CA VAL A 48 -5.44 -1.77 -7.06
C VAL A 48 -6.58 -0.80 -7.35
N ARG A 49 -7.57 -0.80 -6.47
CA ARG A 49 -8.69 0.14 -6.54
C ARG A 49 -8.36 1.34 -5.66
N ILE A 50 -8.40 2.52 -6.25
CA ILE A 50 -8.13 3.78 -5.55
C ILE A 50 -9.38 4.64 -5.63
N HIS A 51 -9.85 5.10 -4.47
CA HIS A 51 -10.97 6.00 -4.35
C HIS A 51 -10.52 7.34 -3.74
N ASN A 52 -10.84 8.45 -4.39
CA ASN A 52 -10.59 9.78 -3.87
C ASN A 52 -11.62 10.12 -2.77
N THR A 53 -11.19 10.02 -1.51
CA THR A 53 -12.01 10.38 -0.34
C THR A 53 -11.85 11.84 0.08
N SER A 54 -11.05 12.61 -0.65
CA SER A 54 -10.83 14.02 -0.36
C SER A 54 -11.84 14.92 -1.08
N GLU A 55 -11.95 16.16 -0.62
CA GLU A 55 -12.80 17.19 -1.25
C GLU A 55 -12.15 17.85 -2.48
N GLN A 56 -10.91 17.46 -2.83
CA GLN A 56 -10.14 18.08 -3.90
C GLN A 56 -9.71 17.05 -4.96
N PRO A 57 -9.58 17.44 -6.23
CA PRO A 57 -9.00 16.57 -7.24
C PRO A 57 -7.51 16.33 -6.96
N PHE A 58 -7.01 15.17 -7.38
CA PHE A 58 -5.58 14.88 -7.43
C PHE A 58 -5.28 13.92 -8.59
N THR A 59 -4.01 13.79 -8.93
CA THR A 59 -3.54 12.82 -9.94
C THR A 59 -2.70 11.76 -9.24
N VAL A 60 -3.08 10.49 -9.40
CA VAL A 60 -2.21 9.36 -9.06
C VAL A 60 -1.05 9.37 -10.04
N GLN A 61 0.17 9.42 -9.52
CA GLN A 61 1.42 9.48 -10.28
C GLN A 61 2.08 8.11 -10.41
N SER A 62 1.96 7.29 -9.37
CA SER A 62 2.44 5.91 -9.40
C SER A 62 1.75 5.05 -8.36
N VAL A 63 1.73 3.76 -8.64
CA VAL A 63 1.34 2.71 -7.71
C VAL A 63 2.47 1.70 -7.64
N GLN A 64 2.96 1.46 -6.42
CA GLN A 64 3.99 0.47 -6.16
C GLN A 64 3.43 -0.63 -5.26
N LEU A 65 3.67 -1.88 -5.65
CA LEU A 65 3.40 -3.10 -4.90
C LEU A 65 4.71 -3.69 -4.41
N GLU A 66 4.74 -4.11 -3.16
CA GLU A 66 5.87 -4.82 -2.55
C GLU A 66 5.34 -5.99 -1.70
N LEU A 67 6.12 -7.06 -1.61
CA LEU A 67 5.79 -8.18 -0.73
C LEU A 67 5.92 -7.72 0.72
N ALA A 68 4.89 -7.97 1.53
CA ALA A 68 4.92 -7.65 2.94
C ALA A 68 5.48 -8.84 3.75
N GLY A 69 6.51 -8.59 4.56
CA GLY A 69 6.97 -9.54 5.58
C GLY A 69 7.84 -10.71 5.10
N THR A 70 8.35 -10.69 3.87
CA THR A 70 9.30 -11.70 3.37
C THR A 70 10.39 -11.09 2.50
N SER A 71 11.62 -11.61 2.62
CA SER A 71 12.76 -11.28 1.74
C SER A 71 13.20 -12.44 0.86
N ASP A 72 12.58 -13.62 1.02
CA ASP A 72 12.92 -14.83 0.26
C ASP A 72 12.29 -14.81 -1.14
N LEU A 73 11.34 -13.91 -1.34
CA LEU A 73 10.60 -13.73 -2.57
C LEU A 73 10.82 -12.32 -3.13
N GLU A 74 10.69 -12.21 -4.44
CA GLU A 74 10.74 -10.96 -5.17
C GLU A 74 9.43 -10.79 -5.96
N LEU A 75 8.89 -9.57 -5.96
CA LEU A 75 7.79 -9.18 -6.85
C LEU A 75 8.35 -8.37 -8.02
N GLN A 76 8.24 -8.95 -9.21
CA GLN A 76 8.64 -8.31 -10.45
C GLN A 76 7.42 -7.61 -11.08
N GLY A 77 7.63 -6.42 -11.65
CA GLY A 77 6.56 -5.62 -12.26
C GLY A 77 5.65 -4.91 -11.27
N GLY A 78 6.04 -4.81 -9.99
CA GLY A 78 5.27 -4.14 -8.94
C GLY A 78 5.28 -2.61 -9.00
N LEU A 79 5.48 -1.99 -10.17
CA LEU A 79 5.44 -0.52 -10.31
C LEU A 79 4.67 -0.14 -11.58
N ASP A 80 3.67 0.70 -11.42
CA ASP A 80 3.00 1.42 -12.50
C ASP A 80 3.17 2.93 -12.28
N THR A 81 3.52 3.66 -13.33
CA THR A 81 3.74 5.12 -13.31
C THR A 81 2.83 5.87 -14.28
N THR A 82 1.79 5.20 -14.80
CA THR A 82 0.76 5.85 -15.57
C THR A 82 0.06 6.88 -14.68
N GLN A 83 -0.42 7.99 -15.27
CA GLN A 83 -1.06 9.05 -14.51
C GLN A 83 -2.58 8.94 -14.61
N TRP A 84 -3.26 9.00 -13.47
CA TRP A 84 -4.72 8.97 -13.40
C TRP A 84 -5.26 10.16 -12.62
N PRO A 85 -5.88 11.15 -13.29
CA PRO A 85 -6.62 12.19 -12.58
C PRO A 85 -7.86 11.57 -11.92
N LEU A 86 -8.13 11.96 -10.68
CA LEU A 86 -9.28 11.54 -9.89
C LEU A 86 -9.97 12.75 -9.27
N GLU A 87 -11.21 13.00 -9.71
CA GLU A 87 -12.08 13.97 -9.06
C GLU A 87 -12.56 13.47 -7.69
N PRO A 88 -13.04 14.36 -6.80
CA PRO A 88 -13.64 13.96 -5.54
C PRO A 88 -14.71 12.88 -5.69
N GLY A 89 -14.61 11.81 -4.92
CA GLY A 89 -15.54 10.68 -4.95
C GLY A 89 -15.39 9.74 -6.15
N GLN A 90 -14.45 9.99 -7.07
CA GLN A 90 -14.17 9.04 -8.16
C GLN A 90 -13.33 7.87 -7.68
N THR A 91 -13.50 6.76 -8.40
CA THR A 91 -12.76 5.52 -8.22
C THR A 91 -12.10 5.11 -9.53
N THR A 92 -10.87 4.64 -9.46
CA THR A 92 -10.17 4.01 -10.59
C THR A 92 -9.63 2.65 -10.18
N ASP A 93 -9.59 1.73 -11.13
CA ASP A 93 -9.01 0.40 -10.98
C ASP A 93 -7.75 0.33 -11.85
N ILE A 94 -6.60 0.05 -11.21
CA ILE A 94 -5.30 -0.07 -11.86
C ILE A 94 -4.92 -1.54 -11.88
N GLN A 95 -4.76 -2.09 -13.09
CA GLN A 95 -4.41 -3.49 -13.28
C GLN A 95 -2.90 -3.64 -13.40
N MET A 96 -2.31 -4.39 -12.47
CA MET A 96 -0.86 -4.61 -12.38
C MET A 96 -0.55 -6.08 -12.67
N SER A 97 0.06 -6.32 -13.83
CA SER A 97 0.61 -7.63 -14.18
C SER A 97 1.97 -7.79 -13.53
N THR A 98 2.07 -8.73 -12.60
CA THR A 98 3.27 -8.97 -11.79
C THR A 98 3.69 -10.43 -11.86
N SER A 99 4.91 -10.73 -11.44
CA SER A 99 5.36 -12.11 -11.25
C SER A 99 6.08 -12.23 -9.92
N ILE A 100 5.76 -13.28 -9.18
CA ILE A 100 6.41 -13.59 -7.91
C ILE A 100 7.42 -14.70 -8.14
N ALA A 101 8.67 -14.43 -7.83
CA ALA A 101 9.78 -15.36 -7.98
C ALA A 101 10.49 -15.58 -6.64
N MET A 102 11.17 -16.72 -6.50
CA MET A 102 12.08 -16.91 -5.36
C MET A 102 13.36 -16.14 -5.61
N THR A 103 13.77 -15.34 -4.63
CA THR A 103 15.09 -14.67 -4.65
C THR A 103 16.21 -15.68 -4.41
N ARG A 104 15.92 -16.77 -3.69
CA ARG A 104 16.85 -17.88 -3.40
C ARG A 104 16.14 -19.21 -3.57
N GLY A 105 16.78 -20.20 -4.22
CA GLY A 105 16.16 -21.49 -4.59
C GLY A 105 15.63 -22.37 -3.45
N TYR A 106 15.83 -21.97 -2.19
CA TYR A 106 15.21 -22.52 -1.00
C TYR A 106 14.89 -21.35 -0.05
N ASN A 107 13.72 -21.35 0.61
CA ASN A 107 13.55 -20.47 1.77
C ASN A 107 14.51 -20.90 2.89
N ALA A 108 14.86 -19.99 3.80
CA ALA A 108 15.87 -20.25 4.84
C ALA A 108 15.54 -21.44 5.78
N SER A 109 14.34 -22.01 5.67
CA SER A 109 13.81 -23.08 6.52
C SER A 109 13.50 -24.39 5.78
N GLY A 110 13.74 -24.50 4.46
CA GLY A 110 13.40 -25.69 3.66
C GLY A 110 11.90 -26.04 3.59
N ASN A 111 11.03 -25.09 3.97
CA ASN A 111 9.59 -25.29 4.10
C ASN A 111 8.82 -24.82 2.87
N MET A 112 7.53 -25.19 2.81
CA MET A 112 6.58 -24.69 1.81
C MET A 112 6.61 -23.15 1.72
N LEU A 113 6.50 -22.64 0.49
CA LEU A 113 6.54 -21.20 0.19
C LEU A 113 5.53 -20.42 1.06
N PRO A 114 5.88 -19.22 1.55
CA PRO A 114 4.96 -18.43 2.37
C PRO A 114 3.73 -18.06 1.54
N ASP A 115 2.54 -18.23 2.14
CA ASP A 115 1.29 -17.74 1.58
C ASP A 115 1.35 -16.21 1.49
N ILE A 116 1.24 -15.68 0.27
CA ILE A 116 1.28 -14.23 0.02
C ILE A 116 -0.13 -13.71 0.22
N SER A 117 -0.45 -13.50 1.50
CA SER A 117 -1.75 -13.03 1.95
C SER A 117 -1.87 -11.51 1.96
N SER A 118 -0.75 -10.78 1.87
CA SER A 118 -0.75 -9.31 1.89
C SER A 118 0.36 -8.70 1.05
N LEU A 119 0.10 -7.52 0.49
CA LEU A 119 1.08 -6.67 -0.17
C LEU A 119 1.12 -5.31 0.50
N ARG A 120 2.31 -4.70 0.52
CA ARG A 120 2.44 -3.27 0.77
C ARG A 120 2.13 -2.53 -0.52
N VAL A 121 1.19 -1.60 -0.46
CA VAL A 121 0.79 -0.72 -1.56
C VAL A 121 1.21 0.69 -1.21
N THR A 122 1.98 1.33 -2.08
CA THR A 122 2.33 2.75 -1.98
C THR A 122 1.78 3.48 -3.19
N VAL A 123 0.94 4.48 -2.96
CA VAL A 123 0.36 5.32 -3.99
C VAL A 123 0.95 6.71 -3.87
N SER A 124 1.64 7.17 -4.91
CA SER A 124 2.15 8.54 -4.99
C SER A 124 1.18 9.42 -5.77
N CYS A 125 0.89 10.61 -5.27
CA CYS A 125 -0.09 11.53 -5.85
C CYS A 125 0.46 12.95 -5.96
N SER A 126 -0.06 13.70 -6.92
CA SER A 126 0.12 15.16 -7.04
C SER A 126 -1.23 15.86 -6.89
N ALA A 127 -1.28 16.90 -6.06
CA ALA A 127 -2.44 17.78 -5.93
C ALA A 127 -1.97 19.24 -5.88
N ASP A 128 -2.90 20.19 -6.03
CA ASP A 128 -2.59 21.63 -5.95
C ASP A 128 -2.01 22.02 -4.59
N SER A 129 -2.40 21.32 -3.52
CA SER A 129 -1.85 21.49 -2.17
C SER A 129 -0.41 20.97 -1.99
N GLY A 130 0.16 20.35 -3.03
CA GLY A 130 1.46 19.68 -3.03
C GLY A 130 1.36 18.16 -3.20
N PRO A 131 2.51 17.49 -3.46
CA PRO A 131 2.57 16.04 -3.58
C PRO A 131 2.32 15.36 -2.24
N PHE A 132 1.76 14.16 -2.28
CA PHE A 132 1.58 13.31 -1.12
C PHE A 132 1.67 11.84 -1.52
N TYR A 133 1.87 10.96 -0.54
CA TYR A 133 1.82 9.52 -0.75
C TYR A 133 1.08 8.86 0.40
N GLU A 134 0.46 7.72 0.11
CA GLU A 134 -0.26 6.89 1.06
C GLU A 134 0.27 5.47 0.92
N THR A 135 0.67 4.88 2.04
CA THR A 135 1.23 3.53 2.10
C THR A 135 0.40 2.70 3.08
N ASP A 136 -0.07 1.54 2.63
CA ASP A 136 -0.78 0.59 3.47
C ASP A 136 -0.34 -0.84 3.19
N THR A 137 -0.51 -1.74 4.17
CA THR A 137 -0.34 -3.18 3.98
C THR A 137 -1.72 -3.80 3.89
N LEU A 138 -2.10 -4.22 2.69
CA LEU A 138 -3.44 -4.68 2.37
C LEU A 138 -3.46 -6.18 2.17
N TYR A 139 -4.47 -6.84 2.74
CA TYR A 139 -4.73 -8.24 2.46
C TYR A 139 -5.22 -8.41 1.03
N VAL A 140 -4.69 -9.42 0.35
CA VAL A 140 -5.07 -9.74 -1.03
C VAL A 140 -6.42 -10.44 -1.01
N SER A 141 -7.45 -9.76 -1.48
CA SER A 141 -8.80 -10.35 -1.59
C SER A 141 -8.98 -11.01 -2.97
N PRO A 142 -9.62 -12.19 -3.08
CA PRO A 142 -9.99 -12.72 -4.38
C PRO A 142 -11.02 -11.81 -5.04
N LEU A 143 -10.81 -11.43 -6.30
CA LEU A 143 -11.80 -10.69 -7.07
C LEU A 143 -13.03 -11.57 -7.29
N ARG A 144 -14.12 -11.32 -6.55
CA ARG A 144 -15.40 -12.02 -6.78
C ARG A 144 -16.02 -11.46 -8.06
N ARG A 145 -16.10 -12.29 -9.11
CA ARG A 145 -16.98 -11.99 -10.24
C ARG A 145 -18.43 -12.16 -9.77
N PHE A 146 -19.25 -11.12 -9.95
CA PHE A 146 -20.70 -11.19 -9.78
C PHE A 146 -21.34 -11.95 -10.94
#